data_AF-A0AAE8J4U5-F1
#
_entry.id   AF-A0AAE8J4U5-F1
#
_cell.length_a   1.000
_cell.length_b   1.000
_cell.length_c   1.000
_cell.angle_alpha   90.00
_cell.angle_beta   90.00
_cell.angle_gamma   90.00
#
_symmetry.space_group_name_H-M   'P 1'
#
loop_
_entity.id
_entity.type
_entity.pdbx_description
1 polymer ?
#
loop_
_entity_poly.entity_id
_entity_poly.type
_entity_poly.pdbx_seq_one_letter_code
_entity_poly.pdbx_strand_id
1 'polypeptide(L)' 'MASHRIDQKKKASVISKMAQYMIDNPDNCTRETLLLQFTQEEVDTCHADARAEANSRQNREAA' A
#
# COMPACT_ATOMS: atom_id res chain seq x y z
N MET A 1 -19.45 13.98 10.84
CA MET A 1 -18.20 13.59 10.15
C MET A 1 -18.41 12.18 9.61
N ALA A 2 -18.63 12.04 8.31
CA ALA A 2 -18.84 10.73 7.70
C ALA A 2 -17.51 9.98 7.69
N SER A 3 -17.42 8.91 8.48
CA SER A 3 -16.30 7.98 8.44
C SER A 3 -16.37 7.25 7.09
N HIS A 4 -15.55 7.66 6.13
CA HIS A 4 -15.49 7.04 4.81
C HIS A 4 -14.74 5.72 4.91
N ARG A 5 -15.41 4.70 5.46
CA ARG A 5 -14.92 3.32 5.39
C ARG A 5 -14.62 3.00 3.92
N ILE A 6 -13.33 2.83 3.60
CA ILE A 6 -12.90 2.29 2.33
C ILE A 6 -13.59 0.93 2.17
N ASP A 7 -14.38 0.78 1.10
CA ASP A 7 -15.02 -0.49 0.75
C ASP A 7 -13.96 -1.61 0.68
N GLN A 8 -14.28 -2.81 1.19
CA GLN A 8 -13.32 -3.93 1.24
C GLN A 8 -12.69 -4.26 -0.12
N LYS A 9 -13.47 -4.19 -1.22
CA LYS A 9 -12.95 -4.43 -2.57
C LYS A 9 -11.98 -3.33 -3.00
N LYS A 10 -12.30 -2.09 -2.64
CA LYS A 10 -11.41 -0.94 -2.87
C LYS A 10 -10.14 -1.07 -2.03
N LYS A 11 -10.24 -1.52 -0.78
CA LYS A 11 -9.10 -1.74 0.13
C LYS A 11 -8.10 -2.74 -0.46
N ALA A 12 -8.56 -3.90 -0.93
CA ALA A 12 -7.69 -4.91 -1.53
C ALA A 12 -6.97 -4.39 -2.79
N SER A 13 -7.67 -3.63 -3.64
CA SER A 13 -7.07 -3.01 -4.83
C SER A 13 -6.01 -1.96 -4.46
N VAL A 14 -6.29 -1.11 -3.47
CA VAL A 14 -5.35 -0.10 -2.97
C VAL A 14 -4.11 -0.76 -2.37
N ILE A 15 -4.28 -1.77 -1.50
CA ILE A 15 -3.18 -2.57 -0.94
C ILE A 15 -2.28 -3.10 -2.05
N SER A 16 -2.85 -3.74 -3.08
CA SER A 16 -2.06 -4.32 -4.16
C SER A 16 -1.29 -3.27 -4.97
N LYS A 17 -1.89 -2.10 -5.24
CA LYS A 17 -1.22 -1.01 -5.96
C LYS A 17 -0.10 -0.39 -5.12
N MET A 18 -0.37 -0.20 -3.84
CA MET A 18 0.56 0.39 -2.88
C MET A 18 1.75 -0.54 -2.61
N ALA A 19 1.49 -1.85 -2.52
CA ALA A 19 2.53 -2.89 -2.45
C ALA A 19 3.40 -2.90 -3.71
N GLN A 20 2.78 -2.86 -4.90
CA GLN A 20 3.55 -2.79 -6.16
C GLN A 20 4.44 -1.55 -6.20
N TYR A 21 3.90 -0.39 -5.81
CA TYR A 21 4.67 0.86 -5.77
C TYR A 21 5.87 0.79 -4.80
N MET A 22 5.70 0.12 -3.65
CA MET A 22 6.78 -0.14 -2.69
C MET A 22 7.86 -1.07 -3.27
N ILE A 23 7.48 -2.07 -4.07
CA ILE A 23 8.43 -2.97 -4.75
C ILE A 23 9.19 -2.23 -5.85
N ASP A 24 8.49 -1.43 -6.64
CA ASP A 24 9.06 -0.68 -7.77
C ASP A 24 10.00 0.44 -7.28
N ASN A 25 9.81 0.93 -6.05
CA ASN A 25 10.59 2.00 -5.43
C ASN A 25 11.13 1.56 -4.06
N PRO A 26 12.06 0.59 -4.00
CA PRO A 26 12.53 0.03 -2.73
C PRO A 26 13.31 1.07 -1.91
N ASP A 27 14.01 1.99 -2.59
CA ASP A 27 14.72 3.09 -1.96
C ASP A 27 13.76 4.27 -1.71
N ASN A 28 13.70 4.73 -0.46
CA ASN A 28 12.91 5.90 -0.04
C ASN A 28 11.38 5.79 -0.20
N CYS A 29 10.79 4.58 -0.20
CA CYS A 29 9.34 4.44 -0.01
C CYS A 29 8.95 4.75 1.44
N THR A 30 8.73 6.03 1.70
CA THR A 30 8.26 6.59 2.96
C THR A 30 6.75 6.86 2.87
N ARG A 31 6.14 7.16 4.01
CA ARG A 31 4.74 7.59 4.05
C ARG A 31 4.51 8.83 3.16
N GLU A 32 5.49 9.73 3.09
CA GLU A 32 5.39 10.97 2.29
C GLU A 32 5.39 10.68 0.79
N THR A 33 6.24 9.76 0.31
CA THR A 33 6.22 9.36 -1.11
C THR A 33 4.95 8.64 -1.50
N LEU A 34 4.37 7.86 -0.58
CA LEU A 34 3.08 7.20 -0.81
C LEU A 34 1.92 8.20 -0.89
N LEU A 35 1.96 9.29 -0.12
CA LEU A 35 0.97 10.37 -0.19
C LEU A 35 0.99 11.15 -1.51
N LEU A 36 2.04 11.00 -2.34
CA LEU A 36 2.07 11.56 -3.69
C LEU A 36 1.18 10.77 -4.67
N GLN A 37 0.89 9.50 -4.38
CA GLN A 37 0.15 8.59 -5.25
C GLN A 37 -1.21 8.16 -4.65
N PHE A 38 -1.34 8.19 -3.33
CA PHE A 38 -2.50 7.73 -2.58
C PHE A 38 -3.02 8.81 -1.65
N THR A 39 -4.30 8.74 -1.29
CA THR A 39 -4.87 9.66 -0.30
C THR A 39 -4.39 9.34 1.11
N GLN A 40 -4.47 10.32 2.02
CA GLN A 40 -4.08 10.11 3.42
C GLN A 40 -4.86 8.97 4.08
N GLU A 41 -6.17 8.89 3.85
CA GLU A 41 -7.00 7.82 4.40
C GLU A 41 -6.60 6.44 3.86
N GLU A 42 -6.27 6.34 2.57
CA GLU A 42 -5.79 5.10 1.96
C GLU A 42 -4.45 4.66 2.55
N VAL A 43 -3.51 5.60 2.69
CA VAL A 43 -2.20 5.32 3.29
C VAL A 43 -2.36 4.88 4.74
N ASP A 44 -3.09 5.62 5.56
CA ASP A 44 -3.26 5.30 6.98
C ASP A 44 -4.01 3.97 7.18
N THR A 45 -4.93 3.62 6.28
CA THR A 45 -5.72 2.39 6.37
C THR A 45 -5.02 1.16 5.78
N CYS A 46 -4.18 1.33 4.76
CA CYS A 46 -3.68 0.22 3.93
C CYS A 46 -2.16 0.04 4.00
N HIS A 47 -1.38 0.98 4.56
CA HIS A 47 0.08 0.95 4.53
C HIS A 47 0.69 -0.33 5.12
N ALA A 48 0.22 -0.76 6.29
CA ALA A 48 0.74 -1.96 6.95
C ALA A 48 0.50 -3.23 6.12
N ASP A 49 -0.73 -3.39 5.63
CA ASP A 49 -1.13 -4.52 4.79
C ASP A 49 -0.38 -4.52 3.45
N ALA A 50 -0.20 -3.34 2.84
CA ALA A 50 0.56 -3.17 1.59
C ALA A 50 2.04 -3.54 1.76
N ARG A 51 2.65 -3.16 2.88
CA ARG A 51 4.05 -3.51 3.17
C ARG A 51 4.22 -5.01 3.39
N ALA A 52 3.29 -5.65 4.10
CA ALA A 52 3.31 -7.11 4.27
C ALA A 52 3.16 -7.85 2.93
N GLU A 53 2.25 -7.37 2.07
CA GLU A 53 2.05 -7.90 0.73
C GLU A 53 3.30 -7.71 -0.15
N ALA A 54 3.95 -6.54 -0.10
CA ALA A 54 5.19 -6.28 -0.83
C ALA A 54 6.31 -7.26 -0.44
N ASN A 55 6.53 -7.43 0.86
CA ASN A 55 7.53 -8.38 1.37
C ASN A 55 7.21 -9.83 0.97
N SER A 56 5.93 -10.22 1.04
CA SER A 56 5.47 -11.55 0.63
C SER A 56 5.76 -11.82 -0.85
N ARG A 57 5.51 -10.84 -1.74
CA ARG A 57 5.80 -10.94 -3.17
C ARG A 57 7.31 -11.04 -3.44
N GLN A 58 8.11 -10.17 -2.84
CA GLN A 58 9.56 -10.20 -2.98
C GLN A 58 10.15 -11.54 -2.51
N ASN A 59 9.66 -12.09 -1.40
CA ASN A 59 10.10 -13.39 -0.89
C ASN A 59 9.68 -14.57 -1.80
N ARG A 60 8.57 -14.46 -2.53
CA ARG A 60 8.15 -15.50 -3.51
C ARG A 60 8.96 -15.42 -4.80
N GLU A 61 9.34 -14.23 -5.23
CA GLU A 61 10.17 -14.05 -6.44
C GLU A 61 11.64 -14.41 -6.19
N ALA A 62 12.11 -14.33 -4.94
CA ALA A 62 13.46 -14.71 -4.54
C ALA A 62 13.62 -16.21 -4.23
N ALA A 63 12.53 -16.99 -4.17
CA ALA A 63 12.51 -18.42 -3.84
C ALA A 63 12.38 -19.29 -5.10
#